data_AF-A0A443NRU1-F1
#
_entry.id   AF-A0A443NRU1-F1
#
_cell.length_a   1.000
_cell.length_b   1.000
_cell.length_c   1.000
_cell.angle_alpha   90.00
_cell.angle_beta   90.00
_cell.angle_gamma   90.00
#
_symmetry.space_group_name_H-M   'P 1'
#
loop_
_entity.id
_entity.type
_entity.pdbx_description
1 polymer ?
#
loop_
_entity_poly.entity_id
_entity_poly.type
_entity_poly.pdbx_seq_one_letter_code
_entity_poly.pdbx_strand_id
1 'polypeptide(L)'
;MVSKEHKRTVLCEKLQLLRSITNSHAQSKTSIILDASKYIEELKHKVDKLNQEISYAQNPADKNSLPTQVAVETQEKGFLITVFSTKNCPGLLVSILEVFEELGLTVMEARVSCADSFRLEAVGGENQELESLDAETVKQAVLQAIKNCNGSSDQD
;
A
#
# COMPACT_ATOMS: atom_id res chain seq x y z
N MET A 1 52.82 21.74 -13.85
CA MET A 1 51.58 22.40 -14.32
C MET A 1 50.75 21.39 -15.10
N VAL A 2 49.48 21.16 -14.75
CA VAL A 2 48.61 20.22 -15.48
C VAL A 2 48.19 20.85 -16.81
N SER A 3 48.36 20.11 -17.92
CA SER A 3 48.00 20.56 -19.27
C SER A 3 46.49 20.81 -19.40
N LYS A 4 46.11 21.78 -20.24
CA LYS A 4 44.69 22.10 -20.54
C LYS A 4 43.94 20.89 -21.12
N GLU A 5 44.64 20.01 -21.83
CA GLU A 5 44.07 18.81 -22.44
C GLU A 5 43.66 17.78 -21.39
N HIS A 6 44.52 17.51 -20.42
CA HIS A 6 44.21 16.61 -19.30
C HIS A 6 42.96 17.07 -18.52
N LYS A 7 42.79 18.39 -18.31
CA LYS A 7 41.59 18.95 -17.66
C LYS A 7 40.30 18.69 -18.46
N ARG A 8 40.38 18.65 -19.80
CA ARG A 8 39.23 18.37 -20.66
C ARG A 8 38.85 16.89 -20.62
N THR A 9 39.82 15.99 -20.61
CA THR A 9 39.58 14.53 -20.50
C THR A 9 38.87 14.18 -19.20
N VAL A 10 39.39 14.67 -18.06
CA VAL A 10 38.77 14.45 -16.74
C VAL A 10 37.33 14.97 -16.68
N LEU A 11 37.05 16.12 -17.30
CA LEU A 11 35.69 16.65 -17.37
C LEU A 11 34.76 15.74 -18.19
N CYS A 12 35.24 15.22 -19.33
CA CYS A 12 34.45 14.30 -20.15
C CYS A 12 34.16 12.98 -19.42
N GLU A 13 35.13 12.43 -18.69
CA GLU A 13 34.94 11.24 -17.85
C GLU A 13 33.89 11.47 -16.75
N LYS A 14 33.97 12.61 -16.04
CA LYS A 14 32.98 12.97 -15.02
C LYS A 14 31.57 13.12 -15.58
N LEU A 15 31.43 13.68 -16.78
CA LEU A 15 30.13 13.80 -17.44
C LEU A 15 29.57 12.46 -17.91
N GLN A 16 30.42 11.53 -18.37
CA GLN A 16 30.01 10.16 -18.70
C GLN A 16 29.52 9.42 -17.45
N LEU A 17 30.23 9.54 -16.33
CA LEU A 17 29.81 8.96 -15.06
C LEU A 17 28.46 9.55 -14.60
N LEU A 18 28.32 10.88 -14.63
CA LEU A 18 27.06 11.54 -14.28
C LEU A 18 25.90 11.02 -15.14
N ARG A 19 26.10 10.93 -16.45
CA ARG A 19 25.11 10.41 -17.41
C ARG A 19 24.67 8.98 -17.06
N SER A 20 25.61 8.12 -16.69
CA SER A 20 25.32 6.74 -16.30
C SER A 20 24.51 6.67 -15.00
N ILE A 21 24.86 7.47 -13.99
CA ILE A 21 24.18 7.46 -12.68
C ILE A 21 22.76 8.01 -12.81
N THR A 22 22.57 9.06 -13.60
CA THR A 22 21.26 9.70 -13.78
C THR A 22 20.40 9.03 -14.86
N ASN A 23 20.87 7.90 -15.41
CA ASN A 23 20.25 7.18 -16.53
C ASN A 23 19.88 8.10 -17.71
N SER A 24 20.73 9.09 -17.99
CA SER A 24 20.49 10.06 -19.05
C SER A 24 20.93 9.49 -20.41
N HIS A 25 20.04 9.56 -21.41
CA HIS A 25 20.38 9.20 -22.78
C HIS A 25 20.96 10.36 -23.58
N ALA A 26 21.09 11.55 -22.98
CA ALA A 26 21.55 12.75 -23.65
C ALA A 26 23.01 12.67 -24.12
N GLN A 27 23.28 13.27 -25.28
CA GLN A 27 24.63 13.31 -25.88
C GLN A 27 25.33 14.67 -25.67
N SER A 28 24.57 15.73 -25.36
CA SER A 28 25.11 17.07 -25.13
C SER A 28 25.44 17.28 -23.65
N LYS A 29 26.54 17.99 -23.36
CA LYS A 29 26.97 18.27 -21.97
C LYS A 29 25.89 19.03 -21.19
N THR A 30 25.25 20.00 -21.82
CA THR A 30 24.18 20.81 -21.21
C THR A 30 22.96 19.94 -20.90
N SER A 31 22.56 19.06 -21.82
CA SER A 31 21.42 18.15 -21.62
C SER A 31 21.71 17.12 -20.52
N ILE A 32 22.93 16.56 -20.45
CA ILE A 32 23.32 15.65 -19.35
C ILE A 32 23.19 16.35 -17.99
N ILE A 33 23.61 17.62 -17.89
CA ILE A 33 23.49 18.40 -16.66
C ILE A 33 22.03 18.71 -16.34
N LEU A 34 21.21 19.06 -17.34
CA LEU A 34 19.80 19.34 -17.14
C LEU A 34 19.04 18.09 -16.66
N ASP A 35 19.28 16.94 -17.28
CA ASP A 35 18.70 15.66 -16.87
C ASP A 35 19.14 15.29 -15.45
N ALA A 36 20.41 15.53 -15.10
CA ALA A 36 20.90 15.31 -13.76
C ALA A 36 20.21 16.20 -12.71
N SER A 37 20.02 17.49 -13.02
CA SER A 37 19.28 18.41 -12.15
C SER A 37 17.84 17.96 -11.94
N LYS A 38 17.16 17.52 -13.01
CA LYS A 38 15.80 16.98 -12.94
C LYS A 38 15.75 15.70 -12.10
N TYR A 39 16.71 14.78 -12.29
CA TYR A 39 16.80 13.54 -11.52
C TYR A 39 16.96 13.82 -10.01
N ILE A 40 17.80 14.80 -9.64
CA ILE A 40 17.97 15.21 -8.24
C ILE A 40 16.66 15.74 -7.65
N GLU A 41 15.91 16.55 -8.39
CA GLU A 41 14.60 17.07 -7.97
C GLU A 41 13.58 15.94 -7.79
N GLU A 42 13.51 15.00 -8.73
CA GLU A 42 12.65 13.82 -8.62
C GLU A 42 13.00 12.96 -7.40
N LEU A 43 14.29 12.75 -7.13
CA LEU A 43 14.72 12.00 -5.93
C LEU A 43 14.36 12.72 -4.65
N LYS A 44 14.55 14.04 -4.60
CA LYS A 44 14.18 14.84 -3.44
C LYS A 44 12.68 14.73 -3.16
N HIS A 45 11.84 14.88 -4.18
CA HIS A 45 10.40 14.70 -4.05
C HIS A 45 10.01 13.29 -3.59
N LYS A 46 10.68 12.24 -4.11
CA LYS A 46 10.45 10.86 -3.65
C LYS A 46 10.81 10.67 -2.18
N VAL A 47 11.93 11.23 -1.72
CA VAL A 47 12.35 11.19 -0.31
C VAL A 47 11.35 11.94 0.58
N ASP A 48 10.89 13.12 0.16
CA ASP A 48 9.90 13.89 0.92
C ASP A 48 8.57 13.14 1.03
N LYS A 49 8.11 12.52 -0.06
CA LYS A 49 6.90 11.66 -0.06
C LYS A 49 7.04 10.47 0.89
N LEU A 50 8.16 9.75 0.81
CA LEU A 50 8.40 8.59 1.69
C LEU A 50 8.50 9.03 3.16
N ASN A 51 9.17 10.15 3.47
CA ASN A 51 9.23 10.68 4.82
C ASN A 51 7.86 11.08 5.35
N GLN A 52 6.99 11.63 4.49
CA GLN A 52 5.62 11.94 4.85
C GLN A 52 4.82 10.66 5.13
N GLU A 53 4.92 9.62 4.29
CA GLU A 53 4.29 8.30 4.53
C GLU A 53 4.79 7.66 5.84
N ILE A 54 6.09 7.72 6.11
CA ILE A 54 6.69 7.25 7.37
C ILE A 54 6.16 8.07 8.56
N SER A 55 6.06 9.39 8.44
CA SER A 55 5.51 10.24 9.49
C SER A 55 4.04 9.94 9.77
N TYR A 56 3.24 9.65 8.74
CA TYR A 56 1.87 9.17 8.92
C TYR A 56 1.81 7.79 9.58
N ALA A 57 2.77 6.90 9.29
CA ALA A 57 2.86 5.58 9.94
C ALA A 57 3.36 5.67 11.40
N GLN A 58 4.25 6.63 11.72
CA GLN A 58 4.93 6.76 13.02
C GLN A 58 4.23 7.71 14.01
N ASN A 59 3.18 8.43 13.61
CA ASN A 59 2.37 9.23 14.52
C ASN A 59 1.10 8.47 14.97
N PRO A 60 1.16 7.66 16.05
CA PRO A 60 -0.03 7.13 16.70
C PRO A 60 -0.80 8.20 17.49
N ALA A 61 -0.35 9.44 17.52
CA ALA A 61 -0.93 10.53 18.31
C ALA A 61 -2.18 11.16 17.66
N ASP A 62 -2.40 10.96 16.36
CA ASP A 62 -3.67 11.29 15.67
C ASP A 62 -4.60 10.07 15.56
N LYS A 63 -4.54 9.16 16.54
CA LYS A 63 -5.50 8.05 16.72
C LYS A 63 -6.87 8.52 17.22
N ASN A 64 -7.40 9.63 16.69
CA ASN A 64 -8.81 9.95 16.80
C ASN A 64 -9.50 9.79 15.44
N SER A 65 -10.02 8.56 15.27
CA SER A 65 -11.16 8.21 14.41
C SER A 65 -11.03 8.42 12.90
N LEU A 66 -10.28 7.57 12.21
CA LEU A 66 -10.87 6.96 11.03
C LEU A 66 -11.03 5.47 11.33
N PRO A 67 -12.25 5.04 11.70
CA PRO A 67 -12.49 3.66 12.05
C PRO A 67 -12.27 2.79 10.82
N THR A 68 -11.68 1.62 11.01
CA THR A 68 -11.93 0.50 10.12
C THR A 68 -13.44 0.44 9.86
N GLN A 69 -13.87 0.75 8.64
CA GLN A 69 -15.28 0.72 8.28
C GLN A 69 -15.58 -0.65 7.71
N VAL A 70 -16.46 -1.37 8.40
CA VAL A 70 -17.02 -2.63 7.94
C VAL A 70 -18.51 -2.41 7.77
N ALA A 71 -18.97 -2.48 6.52
CA ALA A 71 -20.38 -2.49 6.18
C ALA A 71 -20.74 -3.91 5.72
N VAL A 72 -21.86 -4.42 6.22
CA VAL A 72 -22.43 -5.69 5.78
C VAL A 72 -23.87 -5.41 5.40
N GLU A 73 -24.18 -5.66 4.14
CA GLU A 73 -25.53 -5.51 3.60
C GLU A 73 -26.07 -6.88 3.21
N THR A 74 -27.28 -7.20 3.66
CA THR A 74 -27.98 -8.43 3.25
C THR A 74 -28.56 -8.24 1.85
N GLN A 75 -28.26 -9.16 0.95
CA GLN A 75 -28.66 -9.19 -0.46
C GLN A 75 -29.41 -10.49 -0.78
N GLU A 76 -30.13 -10.54 -1.90
CA GLU A 76 -30.88 -11.74 -2.33
C GLU A 76 -30.00 -12.99 -2.52
N LYS A 77 -28.70 -12.81 -2.74
CA LYS A 77 -27.71 -13.89 -2.95
C LYS A 77 -26.76 -14.09 -1.76
N GLY A 78 -27.02 -13.45 -0.61
CA GLY A 78 -26.21 -13.56 0.61
C GLY A 78 -25.77 -12.21 1.18
N PHE A 79 -24.50 -12.03 1.56
CA PHE A 79 -23.99 -10.82 2.22
C PHE A 79 -22.99 -10.07 1.34
N LEU A 80 -23.19 -8.76 1.17
CA LEU A 80 -22.19 -7.85 0.62
C LEU A 80 -21.37 -7.27 1.78
N ILE A 81 -20.11 -7.67 1.86
CA ILE A 81 -19.18 -7.29 2.92
C ILE A 81 -18.18 -6.30 2.33
N THR A 82 -18.23 -5.07 2.80
CA THR A 82 -17.33 -3.99 2.40
C THR A 82 -16.44 -3.61 3.56
N VAL A 83 -15.15 -3.84 3.42
CA VAL A 83 -14.12 -3.51 4.40
C VAL A 83 -13.23 -2.41 3.85
N PHE A 84 -13.05 -1.36 4.66
CA PHE A 84 -12.09 -0.30 4.41
C PHE A 84 -11.20 -0.10 5.62
N SER A 85 -9.89 -0.27 5.43
CA SER A 85 -8.87 -0.02 6.45
C SER A 85 -7.78 0.89 5.90
N THR A 86 -7.54 2.00 6.60
CA THR A 86 -6.42 2.92 6.34
C THR A 86 -5.08 2.36 6.81
N LYS A 87 -5.10 1.26 7.58
CA LYS A 87 -3.91 0.53 8.00
C LYS A 87 -3.77 -0.74 7.16
N ASN A 88 -2.60 -0.89 6.55
CA ASN A 88 -2.22 -2.10 5.84
C ASN A 88 -1.45 -3.01 6.82
N CYS A 89 -2.12 -4.07 7.27
CA CYS A 89 -1.48 -5.12 8.06
C CYS A 89 -1.14 -6.29 7.13
N PRO A 90 0.08 -6.85 7.18
CA PRO A 90 0.38 -8.09 6.47
C PRO A 90 -0.54 -9.21 6.99
N GLY A 91 -1.15 -9.96 6.09
CA GLY A 91 -2.07 -11.06 6.44
C GLY A 91 -3.53 -10.64 6.67
N LEU A 92 -3.90 -9.36 6.58
CA LEU A 92 -5.27 -8.90 6.82
C LEU A 92 -6.32 -9.60 5.94
N LEU A 93 -6.01 -9.80 4.66
CA LEU A 93 -6.88 -10.53 3.74
C LEU A 93 -7.09 -11.98 4.20
N VAL A 94 -6.02 -12.63 4.65
CA VAL A 94 -6.06 -14.03 5.09
C VAL A 94 -6.94 -14.14 6.33
N SER A 95 -6.76 -13.28 7.33
CA SER A 95 -7.58 -13.28 8.54
C SER A 95 -9.05 -13.02 8.27
N ILE A 96 -9.39 -12.20 7.27
CA ILE A 96 -10.79 -11.98 6.88
C ILE A 96 -11.37 -13.22 6.18
N LEU A 97 -10.60 -13.88 5.32
CA LEU A 97 -11.04 -15.09 4.62
C LEU A 97 -11.19 -16.29 5.58
N GLU A 98 -10.33 -16.40 6.59
CA GLU A 98 -10.47 -17.39 7.67
C GLU A 98 -11.80 -17.21 8.41
N VAL A 99 -12.18 -15.97 8.74
CA VAL A 99 -13.49 -15.67 9.33
C VAL A 99 -14.63 -16.07 8.40
N PHE A 100 -14.50 -15.85 7.09
CA PHE A 100 -15.54 -16.28 6.15
C PHE A 100 -15.70 -17.80 6.12
N GLU A 101 -14.60 -18.55 6.17
CA GLU A 101 -14.61 -20.01 6.25
C GLU A 101 -15.23 -20.50 7.57
N GLU A 102 -14.86 -19.91 8.71
CA GLU A 102 -15.43 -20.24 10.03
C GLU A 102 -16.95 -19.97 10.10
N LEU A 103 -17.41 -18.90 9.44
CA LEU A 103 -18.83 -18.56 9.33
C LEU A 103 -19.56 -19.37 8.25
N GLY A 104 -18.87 -20.23 7.51
CA GLY A 104 -19.46 -21.01 6.41
C GLY A 104 -19.92 -20.17 5.23
N LEU A 105 -19.38 -18.96 5.05
CA LEU A 105 -19.70 -18.05 3.95
C LEU A 105 -18.90 -18.45 2.70
N THR A 106 -19.60 -18.82 1.64
CA THR A 106 -18.96 -19.11 0.36
C THR A 106 -18.81 -17.83 -0.45
N VAL A 107 -17.57 -17.40 -0.70
CA VAL A 107 -17.29 -16.19 -1.49
C VAL A 107 -17.60 -16.44 -2.96
N MET A 108 -18.61 -15.75 -3.50
CA MET A 108 -19.01 -15.84 -4.91
C MET A 108 -18.26 -14.82 -5.78
N GLU A 109 -18.19 -13.57 -5.32
CA GLU A 109 -17.44 -12.49 -5.97
C GLU A 109 -16.62 -11.77 -4.92
N ALA A 110 -15.36 -11.43 -5.25
CA ALA A 110 -14.54 -10.59 -4.40
C ALA A 110 -13.67 -9.63 -5.22
N ARG A 111 -13.56 -8.39 -4.73
CA ARG A 111 -12.65 -7.36 -5.24
C ARG A 111 -11.78 -6.88 -4.11
N VAL A 112 -10.46 -6.87 -4.34
CA VAL A 112 -9.48 -6.42 -3.37
C VAL A 112 -8.55 -5.37 -3.97
N SER A 113 -8.25 -4.34 -3.18
CA SER A 113 -7.24 -3.33 -3.51
C SER A 113 -6.35 -3.10 -2.28
N CYS A 114 -5.03 -3.04 -2.52
CA CYS A 114 -4.02 -2.84 -1.49
C CYS A 114 -3.02 -1.71 -1.85
N ALA A 115 -3.35 -0.84 -2.82
CA ALA A 115 -2.41 0.15 -3.36
C ALA A 115 -2.01 1.22 -2.32
N ASP A 116 -3.00 1.88 -1.72
CA ASP A 116 -2.80 2.94 -0.72
C ASP A 116 -3.50 2.62 0.62
N SER A 117 -4.52 1.77 0.57
CA SER A 117 -5.33 1.33 1.70
C SER A 117 -5.88 -0.06 1.39
N PHE A 118 -6.25 -0.83 2.42
CA PHE A 118 -6.90 -2.11 2.23
C PHE A 118 -8.40 -1.89 2.00
N ARG A 119 -8.87 -2.29 0.82
CA ARG A 119 -10.29 -2.35 0.47
C ARG A 119 -10.65 -3.75 0.01
N LEU A 120 -11.67 -4.34 0.64
CA LEU A 120 -12.23 -5.62 0.24
C LEU A 120 -13.74 -5.45 0.07
N GLU A 121 -14.25 -5.90 -1.06
CA GLU A 121 -15.68 -6.09 -1.31
C GLU A 121 -15.88 -7.56 -1.61
N ALA A 122 -16.69 -8.26 -0.83
CA ALA A 122 -16.96 -9.68 -1.01
C ALA A 122 -18.46 -9.94 -0.95
N VAL A 123 -18.96 -10.77 -1.87
CA VAL A 123 -20.33 -11.29 -1.87
C VAL A 123 -20.26 -12.73 -1.38
N GLY A 124 -20.72 -12.97 -0.16
CA GLY A 124 -20.77 -14.30 0.44
C GLY A 124 -22.16 -14.90 0.31
N GLY A 125 -22.29 -16.06 -0.33
CA GLY A 125 -23.54 -16.85 -0.34
C GLY A 125 -23.68 -17.64 0.96
N GLU A 126 -24.86 -17.62 1.57
CA GLU A 126 -25.17 -18.50 2.70
C GLU A 126 -25.46 -19.91 2.19
N ASN A 127 -24.94 -20.93 2.89
CA ASN A 127 -25.40 -22.29 2.70
C ASN A 127 -26.78 -22.41 3.35
N GLN A 128 -27.79 -22.76 2.55
CA GLN A 128 -29.23 -22.77 2.88
C GLN A 128 -29.65 -23.72 4.03
N GLU A 129 -28.69 -24.29 4.77
CA GLU A 129 -28.89 -25.30 5.82
C GLU A 129 -28.51 -24.80 7.24
N LEU A 130 -27.89 -23.63 7.39
CA LEU A 130 -27.50 -23.09 8.69
C LEU A 130 -28.46 -21.95 9.12
N GLU A 131 -28.80 -21.93 10.40
CA GLU A 131 -29.61 -20.88 11.04
C GLU A 131 -29.24 -19.49 10.51
N SER A 132 -30.26 -18.68 10.19
CA SER A 132 -30.14 -17.34 9.62
C SER A 132 -28.97 -16.56 10.24
N LEU A 133 -27.84 -16.51 9.53
CA LEU A 133 -26.67 -15.75 9.99
C LEU A 133 -27.06 -14.28 9.97
N ASP A 134 -26.89 -13.58 11.09
CA ASP A 134 -27.22 -12.16 11.13
C ASP A 134 -26.07 -11.33 10.54
N ALA A 135 -26.42 -10.26 9.81
CA ALA A 135 -25.45 -9.36 9.21
C ALA A 135 -24.54 -8.72 10.27
N GLU A 136 -25.04 -8.50 11.49
CA GLU A 136 -24.25 -7.96 12.59
C GLU A 136 -23.22 -8.98 13.10
N THR A 137 -23.54 -10.28 13.12
CA THR A 137 -22.57 -11.33 13.49
C THR A 137 -21.39 -11.36 12.52
N VAL A 138 -21.66 -11.32 11.22
CA VAL A 138 -20.63 -11.25 10.17
C VAL A 138 -19.76 -9.99 10.36
N LYS A 139 -20.41 -8.85 10.56
CA LYS A 139 -19.72 -7.57 10.76
C LYS A 139 -18.82 -7.59 11.99
N GLN A 140 -19.28 -8.13 13.11
CA GLN A 140 -18.50 -8.23 14.35
C GLN A 140 -17.30 -9.16 14.19
N ALA A 141 -17.47 -10.31 13.53
CA ALA A 141 -16.38 -11.25 13.29
C ALA A 141 -15.28 -10.64 12.40
N VAL A 142 -15.67 -9.94 11.33
CA VAL A 142 -14.72 -9.23 10.46
C VAL A 142 -14.01 -8.09 11.21
N LEU A 143 -14.73 -7.33 12.05
CA LEU A 143 -14.12 -6.32 12.90
C LEU A 143 -13.12 -6.92 13.90
N GLN A 144 -13.40 -8.13 14.40
CA GLN A 144 -12.52 -8.84 15.32
C GLN A 144 -11.25 -9.32 14.62
N ALA A 145 -11.34 -9.88 13.41
CA ALA A 145 -10.17 -10.25 12.61
C ALA A 145 -9.25 -9.03 12.39
N ILE A 146 -9.83 -7.88 12.03
CA ILE A 146 -9.06 -6.66 11.79
C ILE A 146 -8.41 -6.14 13.09
N LYS A 147 -9.08 -6.27 14.24
CA LYS A 147 -8.48 -5.95 15.55
C LYS A 147 -7.31 -6.89 15.88
N ASN A 148 -7.44 -8.18 15.63
CA ASN A 148 -6.39 -9.16 15.92
C ASN A 148 -5.14 -8.93 15.05
N CYS A 149 -5.31 -8.55 13.77
CA CYS A 149 -4.19 -8.16 12.92
C CYS A 149 -3.43 -6.90 13.40
N ASN A 150 -4.07 -6.04 14.19
CA ASN A 150 -3.42 -4.85 14.76
C ASN A 150 -2.60 -5.16 16.02
N GLY A 151 -2.74 -6.34 16.62
CA GLY A 151 -2.11 -6.72 17.89
C GLY A 151 -0.83 -7.53 17.76
N SER A 152 -0.45 -7.97 16.55
CA SER A 152 0.70 -8.86 16.34
C SER A 152 2.02 -8.14 16.01
N SER A 153 2.07 -6.80 16.05
CA SER A 153 3.26 -6.03 15.68
C SER A 153 4.33 -5.86 16.79
N ASP A 154 4.20 -6.53 17.95
CA ASP A 154 5.09 -6.34 19.11
C ASP A 154 5.85 -7.61 19.58
N GLN A 155 6.03 -8.62 18.72
CA GLN A 155 6.98 -9.70 19.00
C GLN A 155 7.74 -10.11 17.74
N ASP A 156 8.89 -9.45 17.51
CA ASP A 156 10.18 -10.08 17.15
C ASP A 156 11.31 -9.04 17.22
#